data_AF-A0A1I7KQL1-F1
#
_entry.id   AF-A0A1I7KQL1-F1
#
_cell.length_a   1.000
_cell.length_b   1.000
_cell.length_c   1.000
_cell.angle_alpha   90.00
_cell.angle_beta   90.00
_cell.angle_gamma   90.00
#
_symmetry.space_group_name_H-M   'P 1'
#
loop_
_entity.id
_entity.type
_entity.pdbx_description
1 polymer ?
#
loop_
_entity_poly.entity_id
_entity_poly.type
_entity_poly.pdbx_seq_one_letter_code
_entity_poly.pdbx_strand_id
1 'polypeptide(L)'
;MAAQWTYLTALMAAGLLMGTVFDLYNTVTGASRWFRWMRPALDLLFWLVSAAVVYHLVFRFDDGRVRLYVFLLLGAGYVLYRATVRTLVIRSAFAVVRAVRGLIHLVWRAVYALLVAPVLLWFRLLWRLLHLVYQVLCRAEDALFGLLGLAARLTGLKRLLNTAFMRRIFHTIHTHWEDFWTAASKWVKSKCVRD
;
A
#
# COMPACT_ATOMS: atom_id res chain seq x y z
N MET A 1 -35.18 -48.44 16.21
CA MET A 1 -34.98 -48.11 14.78
C MET A 1 -34.53 -46.66 14.55
N ALA A 2 -35.14 -45.65 15.18
CA ALA A 2 -34.77 -44.23 14.97
C ALA A 2 -33.29 -43.87 15.30
N ALA A 3 -32.70 -44.50 16.32
CA ALA A 3 -31.32 -44.26 16.75
C ALA A 3 -30.25 -44.72 15.72
N GLN A 4 -30.54 -45.75 14.93
CA GLN A 4 -29.61 -46.29 13.93
C GLN A 4 -29.53 -45.38 12.69
N TRP A 5 -30.68 -44.82 12.27
CA TRP A 5 -30.72 -43.86 11.17
C TRP A 5 -30.00 -42.57 11.52
N THR A 6 -30.14 -42.08 12.76
CA THR A 6 -29.42 -40.89 13.24
C THR A 6 -27.92 -41.12 13.32
N TYR A 7 -27.47 -42.32 13.70
CA TYR A 7 -26.05 -42.67 13.69
C TYR A 7 -25.46 -42.68 12.28
N LEU A 8 -26.15 -43.32 11.32
CA LEU A 8 -25.71 -43.39 9.93
C LEU A 8 -25.64 -42.00 9.28
N THR A 9 -26.63 -41.15 9.50
CA THR A 9 -26.62 -39.77 8.97
C THR A 9 -25.58 -38.89 9.66
N ALA A 10 -25.35 -39.07 10.96
CA ALA A 10 -24.29 -38.36 11.68
C ALA A 10 -22.90 -38.74 11.17
N LEU A 11 -22.65 -40.01 10.85
CA LEU A 11 -21.40 -40.45 10.23
C LEU A 11 -21.21 -39.86 8.83
N MET A 12 -22.26 -39.88 7.99
CA MET A 12 -22.23 -39.26 6.67
C MET A 12 -21.98 -37.75 6.76
N ALA A 13 -22.66 -37.07 7.68
CA ALA A 13 -22.49 -35.64 7.92
C ALA A 13 -21.08 -35.32 8.44
N ALA A 14 -20.51 -36.17 9.31
CA ALA A 14 -19.12 -36.03 9.77
C ALA A 14 -18.13 -36.18 8.62
N GLY A 15 -18.31 -37.17 7.73
CA GLY A 15 -17.49 -37.34 6.52
C GLY A 15 -17.59 -36.14 5.55
N LEU A 16 -18.79 -35.59 5.38
CA LEU A 16 -19.03 -34.37 4.59
C LEU A 16 -18.37 -33.14 5.21
N LEU A 17 -18.55 -32.92 6.51
CA LEU A 17 -17.91 -31.84 7.27
C LEU A 17 -16.38 -31.92 7.16
N MET A 18 -15.83 -33.12 7.33
CA MET A 18 -14.40 -33.37 7.22
C MET A 18 -13.87 -33.03 5.82
N GLY A 19 -14.62 -33.36 4.76
CA GLY A 19 -14.34 -32.91 3.40
C GLY A 19 -14.36 -31.38 3.25
N THR A 20 -15.41 -30.72 3.76
CA THR A 20 -15.55 -29.26 3.67
C THR A 20 -14.44 -28.49 4.39
N VAL A 21 -14.05 -28.94 5.59
CA VAL A 21 -12.98 -28.32 6.37
C VAL A 21 -11.64 -28.48 5.67
N PHE A 22 -11.39 -29.64 5.05
CA PHE A 22 -10.17 -29.91 4.31
C PHE A 22 -9.99 -28.98 3.10
N ASP A 23 -11.05 -28.70 2.33
CA ASP A 23 -10.97 -27.80 1.18
C ASP A 23 -10.94 -26.32 1.55
N LEU A 24 -11.68 -25.92 2.60
CA LEU A 24 -11.59 -24.57 3.16
C LEU A 24 -10.18 -24.29 3.67
N TYR A 25 -9.58 -25.26 4.36
CA TYR A 25 -8.18 -25.24 4.76
C TYR A 25 -7.25 -25.09 3.55
N ASN A 26 -7.39 -25.92 2.52
CA ASN A 26 -6.49 -25.89 1.38
C ASN A 26 -6.62 -24.57 0.58
N THR A 27 -7.82 -24.01 0.50
CA THR A 27 -8.12 -22.72 -0.14
C THR A 27 -7.50 -21.55 0.62
N VAL A 28 -7.66 -21.49 1.94
CA VAL A 28 -7.09 -20.43 2.80
C VAL A 28 -5.56 -20.52 2.83
N THR A 29 -5.03 -21.73 2.90
CA THR A 29 -3.58 -21.98 3.02
C THR A 29 -2.85 -21.91 1.67
N GLY A 30 -3.57 -21.97 0.56
CA GLY A 30 -3.08 -21.67 -0.79
C GLY A 30 -3.02 -20.16 -1.09
N ALA A 31 -3.85 -19.35 -0.43
CA ALA A 31 -3.96 -17.91 -0.63
C ALA A 31 -2.74 -17.11 -0.16
N SER A 32 -2.07 -17.57 0.91
CA SER A 32 -1.09 -16.76 1.63
C SER A 32 0.24 -17.50 1.82
N ARG A 33 1.35 -16.88 1.41
CA ARG A 33 2.71 -17.41 1.59
C ARG A 33 3.07 -17.65 3.07
N TRP A 34 2.48 -16.86 3.98
CA TRP A 34 2.70 -16.94 5.43
C TRP A 34 2.06 -18.20 6.05
N PHE A 35 0.84 -18.53 5.63
CA PHE A 35 0.08 -19.67 6.15
C PHE A 35 0.66 -21.03 5.73
N ARG A 36 1.60 -21.05 4.78
CA ARG A 36 2.29 -22.28 4.35
C ARG A 36 3.08 -22.94 5.47
N TRP A 37 3.59 -22.16 6.43
CA TRP A 37 4.34 -22.67 7.57
C TRP A 37 3.43 -23.26 8.67
N MET A 38 2.17 -22.82 8.74
CA MET A 38 1.17 -23.34 9.67
C MET A 38 0.47 -24.61 9.16
N ARG A 39 0.73 -25.03 7.91
CA ARG A 39 0.18 -26.25 7.29
C ARG A 39 0.28 -27.49 8.18
N PRO A 40 1.48 -27.89 8.67
CA PRO A 40 1.60 -29.09 9.50
C PRO A 40 0.85 -28.98 10.84
N ALA A 41 0.77 -27.78 11.44
CA ALA A 41 0.04 -27.58 12.69
C ALA A 41 -1.48 -27.72 12.49
N LEU A 42 -2.02 -27.19 11.39
CA LEU A 42 -3.44 -27.33 11.06
C LEU A 42 -3.79 -28.76 10.62
N ASP A 43 -2.88 -29.45 9.92
CA ASP A 43 -3.06 -30.87 9.56
C ASP A 43 -3.15 -31.73 10.82
N LEU A 44 -2.25 -31.51 11.78
CA LEU A 44 -2.26 -32.20 13.07
C LEU A 44 -3.56 -31.91 13.85
N LEU A 45 -4.00 -30.65 13.89
CA LEU A 45 -5.26 -30.25 14.55
C LEU A 45 -6.47 -30.90 13.87
N PHE A 46 -6.48 -30.94 12.54
CA PHE A 46 -7.55 -31.57 11.77
C PHE A 46 -7.66 -33.07 12.07
N TRP A 47 -6.53 -33.79 12.03
CA TRP A 47 -6.50 -35.20 12.40
C TRP A 47 -6.99 -35.43 13.83
N LEU A 48 -6.59 -34.56 14.77
CA LEU A 48 -6.99 -34.65 16.17
C LEU A 48 -8.50 -34.45 16.35
N VAL A 49 -9.07 -33.39 15.74
CA VAL A 49 -10.49 -33.06 15.83
C VAL A 49 -11.34 -34.12 15.15
N SER A 50 -10.94 -34.56 13.96
CA SER A 50 -11.67 -35.60 13.23
C SER A 50 -11.65 -36.94 13.95
N ALA A 51 -10.50 -37.35 14.51
CA ALA A 51 -10.42 -38.54 15.36
C ALA A 51 -11.33 -38.40 16.59
N ALA A 52 -11.34 -37.24 17.25
CA ALA A 52 -12.19 -36.97 18.40
C ALA A 52 -13.68 -37.01 18.05
N VAL A 53 -14.10 -36.44 16.92
CA VAL A 53 -15.49 -36.45 16.44
C VAL A 53 -15.94 -37.88 16.12
N VAL A 54 -15.14 -38.65 15.38
CA VAL A 54 -15.45 -40.04 15.06
C VAL A 54 -15.53 -40.88 16.33
N TYR A 55 -14.56 -40.72 17.23
CA TYR A 55 -14.54 -41.40 18.52
C TYR A 55 -15.77 -41.08 19.35
N HIS A 56 -16.16 -39.80 19.43
CA HIS A 56 -17.35 -39.36 20.16
C HIS A 56 -18.64 -39.96 19.57
N LEU A 57 -18.78 -39.98 18.24
CA LEU A 57 -19.92 -40.62 17.58
C LEU A 57 -19.97 -42.12 17.86
N VAL A 58 -18.85 -42.84 17.77
CA VAL A 58 -18.84 -44.29 18.05
C VAL A 58 -19.12 -44.57 19.52
N PHE A 59 -18.62 -43.74 20.43
CA PHE A 59 -18.86 -43.88 21.87
C PHE A 59 -20.33 -43.65 22.24
N ARG A 60 -21.00 -42.67 21.62
CA ARG A 60 -22.40 -42.33 21.91
C ARG A 60 -23.42 -43.36 21.43
N PHE A 61 -23.11 -44.12 20.37
CA PHE A 61 -24.11 -44.94 19.68
C PHE A 61 -23.84 -46.45 19.69
N ASP A 62 -22.60 -46.90 19.91
CA ASP A 62 -22.25 -48.33 19.89
C ASP A 62 -21.28 -48.72 21.03
N ASP A 63 -21.32 -47.99 22.16
CA ASP A 63 -20.48 -48.19 23.36
C ASP A 63 -18.97 -48.28 23.06
N GLY A 64 -18.51 -47.60 22.00
CA GLY A 64 -17.09 -47.60 21.62
C GLY A 64 -16.63 -48.79 20.76
N ARG A 65 -17.53 -49.67 20.30
CA ARG A 65 -17.18 -50.77 19.38
C ARG A 65 -16.98 -50.23 17.96
N VAL A 66 -15.73 -50.02 17.58
CA VAL A 66 -15.38 -49.56 16.23
C VAL A 66 -15.60 -50.70 15.23
N ARG A 67 -16.66 -50.62 14.42
CA ARG A 67 -16.94 -51.58 13.32
C ARG A 67 -16.43 -51.05 11.98
N LEU A 68 -16.06 -51.96 11.07
CA LEU A 68 -15.57 -51.65 9.72
C LEU A 68 -16.48 -50.74 8.89
N TYR A 69 -17.81 -50.79 9.13
CA TYR A 69 -18.78 -49.95 8.44
C TYR A 69 -18.60 -48.44 8.71
N VAL A 70 -18.01 -48.07 9.86
CA VAL A 70 -17.72 -46.68 10.22
C VAL A 70 -16.70 -46.06 9.26
N PHE A 71 -15.63 -46.80 8.98
CA PHE A 71 -14.60 -46.37 8.04
C PHE A 71 -15.12 -46.33 6.60
N LEU A 72 -15.99 -47.27 6.22
CA LEU A 72 -16.63 -47.28 4.91
C LEU A 72 -17.57 -46.09 4.70
N LEU A 73 -18.38 -45.73 5.70
CA LEU A 73 -19.27 -44.55 5.61
C LEU A 73 -18.49 -43.24 5.58
N LEU A 74 -17.42 -43.12 6.38
CA LEU A 74 -16.53 -41.96 6.34
C LEU A 74 -15.85 -41.83 4.97
N GLY A 75 -15.32 -42.93 4.45
CA GLY A 75 -14.70 -42.99 3.13
C GLY A 75 -15.69 -42.64 2.02
N ALA A 76 -16.91 -43.18 2.08
CA ALA A 76 -17.97 -42.89 1.12
C ALA A 76 -18.38 -41.41 1.16
N GLY A 77 -18.55 -40.81 2.36
CA GLY A 77 -18.83 -39.39 2.51
C GLY A 77 -17.72 -38.50 1.95
N TYR A 78 -16.45 -38.87 2.17
CA TYR A 78 -15.30 -38.16 1.60
C TYR A 78 -15.22 -38.29 0.07
N VAL A 79 -15.46 -39.48 -0.49
CA VAL A 79 -15.46 -39.69 -1.94
C VAL A 79 -16.61 -38.93 -2.61
N LEU A 80 -17.80 -38.95 -2.01
CA LEU A 80 -18.96 -38.20 -2.48
C LEU A 80 -18.64 -36.69 -2.52
N TYR A 81 -18.05 -36.18 -1.43
CA TYR A 81 -17.56 -34.81 -1.37
C TYR A 81 -16.54 -34.51 -2.48
N ARG A 82 -15.53 -35.37 -2.67
CA ARG A 82 -14.48 -35.18 -3.68
C ARG A 82 -15.03 -35.20 -5.11
N ALA A 83 -16.09 -35.97 -5.36
CA ALA A 83 -16.78 -36.04 -6.64
C ALA A 83 -17.61 -34.77 -6.94
N THR A 84 -18.28 -34.20 -5.93
CA THR A 84 -19.12 -33.00 -6.11
C THR A 84 -18.30 -31.70 -6.11
N VAL A 85 -17.20 -31.63 -5.36
CA VAL A 85 -16.52 -30.36 -5.04
C VAL A 85 -15.35 -30.03 -5.97
N ARG A 86 -14.90 -30.97 -6.82
CA ARG A 86 -13.77 -30.76 -7.77
C ARG A 86 -13.93 -29.52 -8.67
N THR A 87 -15.15 -29.16 -9.05
CA THR A 87 -15.46 -27.94 -9.82
C THR A 87 -15.50 -26.67 -8.97
N LEU A 88 -15.87 -26.78 -7.68
CA LEU A 88 -15.88 -25.66 -6.74
C LEU A 88 -14.45 -25.25 -6.35
N VAL A 89 -13.56 -26.22 -6.11
CA VAL A 89 -12.15 -25.99 -5.73
C VAL A 89 -11.40 -25.17 -6.79
N ILE A 90 -11.62 -25.48 -8.07
CA ILE A 90 -10.95 -24.75 -9.16
C ILE A 90 -11.44 -23.30 -9.20
N ARG A 91 -12.75 -23.07 -9.04
CA ARG A 91 -13.33 -21.71 -9.00
C ARG A 91 -12.89 -20.91 -7.76
N SER A 92 -12.85 -21.54 -6.58
CA SER A 92 -12.44 -20.88 -5.35
C SER A 92 -10.96 -20.50 -5.38
N ALA A 93 -10.08 -21.38 -5.89
CA ALA A 93 -8.66 -21.08 -6.06
C ALA A 93 -8.44 -19.84 -6.96
N PHE A 94 -9.13 -19.74 -8.09
CA PHE A 94 -9.05 -18.55 -8.95
C PHE A 94 -9.63 -17.29 -8.31
N ALA A 95 -10.73 -17.40 -7.56
CA ALA A 95 -11.33 -16.27 -6.84
C ALA A 95 -10.40 -15.73 -5.75
N VAL A 96 -9.74 -16.62 -5.02
CA VAL A 96 -8.78 -16.28 -3.97
C VAL A 96 -7.53 -15.61 -4.54
N VAL A 97 -6.95 -16.13 -5.61
CA VAL A 97 -5.82 -15.48 -6.30
C VAL A 97 -6.20 -14.06 -6.75
N ARG A 98 -7.43 -13.88 -7.24
CA ARG A 98 -7.94 -12.56 -7.65
C ARG A 98 -8.14 -11.62 -6.46
N ALA A 99 -8.69 -12.13 -5.35
CA ALA A 99 -8.88 -11.37 -4.12
C ALA A 99 -7.53 -10.92 -3.51
N VAL A 100 -6.53 -11.79 -3.48
CA VAL A 100 -5.18 -11.47 -2.98
C VAL A 100 -4.50 -10.42 -3.86
N ARG A 101 -4.56 -10.55 -5.20
CA ARG A 101 -4.07 -9.50 -6.10
C ARG A 101 -4.80 -8.17 -5.87
N GLY A 102 -6.12 -8.21 -5.70
CA GLY A 102 -6.93 -7.03 -5.39
C GLY A 102 -6.49 -6.36 -4.10
N LEU A 103 -6.25 -7.14 -3.04
CA LEU A 103 -5.80 -6.63 -1.75
C LEU A 103 -4.39 -6.02 -1.83
N ILE A 104 -3.45 -6.68 -2.51
CA ILE A 104 -2.09 -6.14 -2.71
C ILE A 104 -2.14 -4.82 -3.48
N HIS A 105 -2.93 -4.74 -4.56
CA HIS A 105 -3.10 -3.51 -5.32
C HIS A 105 -3.77 -2.41 -4.50
N LEU A 106 -4.77 -2.75 -3.68
CA LEU A 106 -5.43 -1.80 -2.79
C LEU A 106 -4.46 -1.24 -1.75
N VAL A 107 -3.68 -2.11 -1.10
CA VAL A 107 -2.67 -1.71 -0.11
C VAL A 107 -1.59 -0.87 -0.77
N TRP A 108 -1.06 -1.28 -1.93
CA TRP A 108 -0.07 -0.50 -2.65
C TRP A 108 -0.60 0.87 -3.06
N ARG A 109 -1.85 0.94 -3.54
CA ARG A 109 -2.51 2.20 -3.90
C ARG A 109 -2.75 3.08 -2.67
N ALA A 110 -3.12 2.51 -1.54
CA ALA A 110 -3.30 3.23 -0.28
C ALA A 110 -1.96 3.78 0.24
N VAL A 111 -0.89 2.96 0.23
CA VAL A 111 0.45 3.37 0.64
C VAL A 111 1.00 4.45 -0.29
N TYR A 112 0.86 4.28 -1.61
CA TYR A 112 1.29 5.29 -2.58
C TYR A 112 0.49 6.60 -2.42
N ALA A 113 -0.82 6.53 -2.24
CA ALA A 113 -1.65 7.70 -1.98
C ALA A 113 -1.30 8.38 -0.65
N LEU A 114 -0.98 7.62 0.39
CA LEU A 114 -0.68 8.16 1.71
C LEU A 114 0.74 8.71 1.83
N LEU A 115 1.73 8.12 1.14
CA LEU A 115 3.12 8.57 1.21
C LEU A 115 3.50 9.50 0.06
N VAL A 116 3.20 9.12 -1.18
CA VAL A 116 3.68 9.85 -2.37
C VAL A 116 2.81 11.06 -2.67
N ALA A 117 1.49 10.97 -2.49
CA ALA A 117 0.60 12.10 -2.74
C ALA A 117 0.89 13.33 -1.85
N PRO A 118 1.08 13.24 -0.51
CA PRO A 118 1.40 14.42 0.28
C PRO A 118 2.75 15.00 -0.09
N VAL A 119 3.77 14.18 -0.35
CA VAL A 119 5.11 14.65 -0.71
C VAL A 119 5.08 15.47 -2.01
N LEU A 120 4.38 15.00 -3.05
CA LEU A 120 4.23 15.79 -4.28
C LEU A 120 3.40 17.06 -4.08
N LEU A 121 2.38 17.03 -3.22
CA LEU A 121 1.56 18.20 -2.90
C LEU A 121 2.41 19.29 -2.23
N TRP A 122 3.24 18.90 -1.28
CA TRP A 122 4.20 19.78 -0.61
C TRP A 122 5.19 20.40 -1.60
N PHE A 123 5.78 19.60 -2.49
CA PHE A 123 6.70 20.11 -3.51
C PHE A 123 6.02 21.11 -4.46
N ARG A 124 4.79 20.83 -4.89
CA ARG A 124 4.02 21.77 -5.73
C ARG A 124 3.68 23.07 -5.01
N LEU A 125 3.32 23.00 -3.73
CA LEU A 125 3.05 24.19 -2.90
C LEU A 125 4.32 25.04 -2.75
N LEU A 126 5.45 24.40 -2.47
CA LEU A 126 6.73 25.08 -2.33
C LEU A 126 7.16 25.79 -3.63
N TRP A 127 7.02 25.11 -4.78
CA TRP A 127 7.33 25.71 -6.09
C TRP A 127 6.44 26.91 -6.41
N ARG A 128 5.13 26.83 -6.11
CA ARG A 128 4.19 27.95 -6.29
C ARG A 128 4.55 29.14 -5.39
N LEU A 129 4.89 28.90 -4.13
CA LEU A 129 5.35 29.93 -3.20
C LEU A 129 6.61 30.62 -3.72
N LEU A 130 7.59 29.84 -4.16
CA LEU A 130 8.85 30.37 -4.70
C LEU A 130 8.61 31.23 -5.94
N HIS A 131 7.75 30.78 -6.85
CA HIS A 131 7.41 31.54 -8.06
C HIS A 131 6.64 32.83 -7.75
N LEU A 132 5.75 32.82 -6.75
CA LEU A 132 5.07 34.03 -6.28
C LEU A 132 6.07 35.03 -5.69
N VAL A 133 7.00 34.58 -4.87
CA VAL A 133 8.06 35.44 -4.32
C VAL A 133 8.90 36.05 -5.44
N TYR A 134 9.30 35.25 -6.43
CA TYR A 134 10.02 35.74 -7.61
C TYR A 134 9.22 36.79 -8.38
N GLN A 135 7.92 36.56 -8.62
CA GLN A 135 7.06 37.54 -9.29
C GLN A 135 6.92 38.84 -8.51
N VAL A 136 6.77 38.77 -7.19
CA VAL A 136 6.69 39.97 -6.33
C VAL A 136 8.00 40.75 -6.40
N LEU A 137 9.15 40.06 -6.40
CA LEU A 137 10.46 40.69 -6.47
C LEU A 137 10.65 41.43 -7.80
N CYS A 138 10.37 40.77 -8.94
CA CYS A 138 10.44 41.43 -10.25
C CYS A 138 9.48 42.62 -10.33
N ARG A 139 8.26 42.47 -9.82
CA ARG A 139 7.26 43.55 -9.84
C ARG A 139 7.68 44.73 -8.96
N ALA A 140 8.37 44.46 -7.86
CA ALA A 140 8.93 45.49 -6.99
C ALA A 140 10.08 46.24 -7.68
N GLU A 141 10.97 45.52 -8.38
CA GLU A 141 12.03 46.13 -9.20
C GLU A 141 11.43 47.00 -10.31
N ASP A 142 10.47 46.48 -11.08
CA ASP A 142 9.80 47.22 -12.15
C ASP A 142 9.08 48.47 -11.62
N ALA A 143 8.39 48.35 -10.47
CA ALA A 143 7.75 49.48 -9.82
C ALA A 143 8.77 50.51 -9.32
N LEU A 144 9.92 50.08 -8.80
CA LEU A 144 11.00 50.96 -8.38
C LEU A 144 11.58 51.74 -9.56
N PHE A 145 11.89 51.08 -10.68
CA PHE A 145 12.33 51.73 -11.91
C PHE A 145 11.26 52.65 -12.50
N GLY A 146 9.99 52.24 -12.43
CA GLY A 146 8.84 53.05 -12.84
C GLY A 146 8.70 54.32 -12.01
N LEU A 147 8.76 54.21 -10.68
CA LEU A 147 8.72 55.33 -9.73
C LEU A 147 9.91 56.29 -9.94
N LEU A 148 11.12 55.75 -10.10
CA LEU A 148 12.32 56.54 -10.44
C LEU A 148 12.14 57.27 -11.78
N GLY A 149 11.61 56.60 -12.80
CA GLY A 149 11.31 57.20 -14.09
C GLY A 149 10.26 58.32 -14.01
N LEU A 150 9.21 58.12 -13.23
CA LEU A 150 8.15 59.11 -12.99
C LEU A 150 8.70 60.33 -12.22
N ALA A 151 9.51 60.10 -11.18
CA ALA A 151 10.17 61.16 -10.41
C ALA A 151 11.12 61.99 -11.28
N ALA A 152 11.91 61.34 -12.13
CA ALA A 152 12.80 62.00 -13.10
C ALA A 152 12.02 62.80 -14.16
N ARG A 153 10.81 62.36 -14.50
CA ARG A 153 9.91 63.06 -15.43
C ARG A 153 9.24 64.28 -14.79
N LEU A 154 8.89 64.21 -13.50
CA LEU A 154 8.26 65.29 -12.74
C LEU A 154 9.23 66.41 -12.34
N THR A 155 10.47 66.07 -11.97
CA THR A 155 11.45 67.07 -11.48
C THR A 155 12.32 67.69 -12.58
N GLY A 156 12.11 67.35 -13.87
CA GLY A 156 12.96 67.86 -14.96
C GLY A 156 14.43 67.42 -14.87
N LEU A 157 14.71 66.42 -14.03
CA LEU A 157 16.04 65.92 -13.67
C LEU A 157 16.76 65.20 -14.83
N LYS A 158 16.13 65.08 -16.00
CA LYS A 158 16.80 64.60 -17.24
C LYS A 158 17.99 65.48 -17.63
N ARG A 159 17.98 66.77 -17.26
CA ARG A 159 19.10 67.69 -17.54
C ARG A 159 20.32 67.48 -16.62
N LEU A 160 20.10 66.97 -15.41
CA LEU A 160 21.14 66.71 -14.40
C LEU A 160 21.67 65.27 -14.44
N LEU A 161 20.82 64.28 -14.77
CA LEU A 161 21.26 62.88 -14.92
C LEU A 161 22.17 62.65 -16.15
N ASN A 162 22.17 63.55 -17.13
CA ASN A 162 22.96 63.44 -18.35
C ASN A 162 24.40 63.98 -18.21
N THR A 163 24.86 64.29 -17.00
CA THR A 163 26.22 64.81 -16.76
C THR A 163 26.91 63.94 -15.72
N ALA A 164 28.09 63.41 -16.09
CA ALA A 164 29.18 62.76 -15.33
C ALA A 164 28.87 61.83 -14.12
N PHE A 165 27.90 62.15 -13.28
CA PHE A 165 27.49 61.46 -12.06
C PHE A 165 26.94 60.05 -12.29
N MET A 166 26.08 59.88 -13.31
CA MET A 166 25.52 58.56 -13.64
C MET A 166 26.60 57.54 -14.04
N ARG A 167 27.65 57.98 -14.77
CA ARG A 167 28.80 57.12 -15.12
C ARG A 167 29.56 56.65 -13.88
N ARG A 168 29.65 57.49 -12.85
CA ARG A 168 30.38 57.20 -11.60
C ARG A 168 29.59 56.24 -10.71
N ILE A 169 28.30 56.46 -10.56
CA ILE A 169 27.41 55.56 -9.80
C ILE A 169 27.32 54.20 -10.47
N PHE A 170 27.19 54.15 -11.81
CA PHE A 170 27.13 52.89 -12.53
C PHE A 170 28.39 52.05 -12.29
N HIS A 171 29.57 52.68 -12.28
CA HIS A 171 30.82 51.99 -11.98
C HIS A 171 30.88 51.48 -10.53
N THR A 172 30.42 52.25 -9.54
CA THR A 172 30.40 51.83 -8.13
C THR A 172 29.42 50.68 -7.87
N ILE A 173 28.26 50.70 -8.53
CA ILE A 173 27.27 49.63 -8.43
C ILE A 173 27.80 48.36 -9.11
N HIS A 174 28.45 48.48 -10.26
CA HIS A 174 28.96 47.33 -10.99
C HIS A 174 30.04 46.58 -10.20
N THR A 175 30.96 47.29 -9.53
CA THR A 175 32.01 46.64 -8.74
C THR A 175 31.46 45.93 -7.50
N HIS A 176 30.51 46.54 -6.79
CA HIS A 176 29.86 45.87 -5.64
C HIS A 176 29.03 44.64 -6.05
N TRP A 177 28.46 44.65 -7.26
CA TRP A 177 27.69 43.52 -7.76
C TRP A 177 28.57 42.28 -8.02
N GLU A 178 29.78 42.48 -8.54
CA GLU A 178 30.77 41.41 -8.76
C GLU A 178 31.26 40.82 -7.43
N ASP A 179 31.53 41.67 -6.44
CA ASP A 179 32.00 41.25 -5.11
C ASP A 179 30.93 40.44 -4.37
N PHE A 180 29.65 40.85 -4.48
CA PHE A 180 28.55 40.08 -3.92
C PHE A 180 28.42 38.70 -4.57
N TRP A 181 28.51 38.64 -5.90
CA TRP A 181 28.36 37.37 -6.63
C TRP A 181 29.52 36.41 -6.36
N THR A 182 30.75 36.89 -6.23
CA THR A 182 31.90 36.05 -5.90
C THR A 182 31.81 35.50 -4.46
N ALA A 183 31.32 36.30 -3.51
CA ALA A 183 31.05 35.84 -2.14
C ALA A 183 29.95 34.78 -2.09
N ALA A 184 28.84 35.00 -2.81
CA ALA A 184 27.74 34.05 -2.91
C ALA A 184 28.19 32.72 -3.55
N SER A 185 28.98 32.78 -4.63
CA SER A 185 29.56 31.63 -5.33
C SER A 185 30.47 30.78 -4.41
N LYS A 186 31.37 31.43 -3.65
CA LYS A 186 32.23 30.74 -2.68
C LYS A 186 31.43 30.07 -1.58
N TRP A 187 30.40 30.75 -1.06
CA TRP A 187 29.55 30.19 0.00
C TRP A 187 28.82 28.93 -0.48
N VAL A 188 28.23 28.97 -1.68
CA VAL A 188 27.54 27.81 -2.28
C VAL A 188 28.51 26.65 -2.53
N LYS A 189 29.69 26.90 -3.10
CA LYS A 189 30.70 25.85 -3.32
C LYS A 189 31.20 25.23 -2.00
N SER A 190 31.36 26.02 -0.94
CA SER A 190 31.79 25.53 0.38
C SER A 190 30.76 24.63 1.09
N LYS A 191 29.49 24.70 0.68
CA LYS A 191 28.43 23.80 1.15
C LYS A 191 28.31 22.53 0.32
N CYS A 192 28.69 22.57 -0.96
CA CYS A 192 28.55 21.44 -1.87
C CYS A 192 29.72 20.42 -1.82
N VAL A 193 30.85 20.77 -1.21
CA VAL A 193 32.06 19.91 -1.10
C VAL A 193 32.12 19.17 0.26
N ARG A 194 31.13 19.38 1.15
CA ARG A 194 31.14 18.85 2.52
C ARG A 194 30.29 17.61 2.76
N ASP A 195 29.67 17.07 1.70
CA ASP A 195 28.98 15.78 1.67
C ASP A 195 29.56 14.93 0.52
#